data_AF-A0A7N2M9A9-F1
#
_entry.id   AF-A0A7N2M9A9-F1
#
_cell.length_a   1.000
_cell.length_b   1.000
_cell.length_c   1.000
_cell.angle_alpha   90.00
_cell.angle_beta   90.00
_cell.angle_gamma   90.00
#
_symmetry.space_group_name_H-M   'P 1'
#
loop_
_entity.id
_entity.type
_entity.pdbx_description
1 polymer ?
#
loop_
_entity_poly.entity_id
_entity_poly.type
_entity_poly.pdbx_seq_one_letter_code
_entity_poly.pdbx_strand_id
1 'polypeptide(L)'
;MHQTLKLHQGEISELSEYNPLDLFSKSEDKIHKAINDLFTTPQNNFRVFLNGSLIFGGLGGGADSTNVVTSEAFEDALKPVIRADSGLRTKNFLQLVSETVCKSGILDQLLEVQKLDNFDIEGAIHAYNDIISESCPACGELGEEEVSHKYTSLHSIPMDESLKIVKDYLVAATARDCSL
;
A
#
# COMPACT_ATOMS: atom_id res chain seq x y z
N MET A 1 -5.69 -8.69 -5.09
CA MET A 1 -6.24 -9.80 -4.28
C MET A 1 -7.07 -9.29 -3.10
N HIS A 2 -6.49 -8.51 -2.17
CA HIS A 2 -7.22 -8.02 -0.98
C HIS A 2 -8.49 -7.19 -1.30
N GLN A 3 -8.49 -6.36 -2.35
CA GLN A 3 -9.67 -5.57 -2.75
C GLN A 3 -10.93 -6.44 -2.99
N THR A 4 -10.80 -7.61 -3.60
CA THR A 4 -11.93 -8.52 -3.85
C THR A 4 -12.52 -9.06 -2.54
N LEU A 5 -11.66 -9.37 -1.56
CA LEU A 5 -12.10 -9.82 -0.23
C LEU A 5 -12.86 -8.71 0.50
N LYS A 6 -12.32 -7.48 0.50
CA LYS A 6 -12.96 -6.30 1.11
C LYS A 6 -14.34 -6.04 0.51
N LEU A 7 -14.47 -6.15 -0.81
CA LEU A 7 -15.76 -5.99 -1.49
C LEU A 7 -16.74 -7.08 -1.07
N HIS A 8 -16.31 -8.34 -1.04
CA HIS A 8 -17.15 -9.45 -0.59
C HIS A 8 -17.60 -9.31 0.87
N GLN A 9 -16.75 -8.75 1.74
CA GLN A 9 -17.06 -8.48 3.14
C GLN A 9 -17.87 -7.20 3.36
N GLY A 10 -18.10 -6.40 2.31
CA GLY A 10 -18.82 -5.13 2.40
C GLY A 10 -18.05 -3.99 3.07
N GLU A 11 -16.71 -4.10 3.18
CA GLU A 11 -15.86 -3.04 3.73
C GLU A 11 -15.65 -1.88 2.75
N ILE A 12 -15.82 -2.15 1.45
CA ILE A 12 -15.73 -1.18 0.36
C ILE A 12 -16.93 -1.34 -0.57
N SER A 13 -17.37 -0.24 -1.16
CA SER A 13 -18.48 -0.21 -2.11
C SER A 13 -18.08 -0.66 -3.52
N GLU A 14 -16.81 -0.49 -3.89
CA GLU A 14 -16.26 -0.91 -5.17
C GLU A 14 -14.75 -1.16 -5.11
N LEU A 15 -14.22 -1.85 -6.12
CA LEU A 15 -12.79 -2.12 -6.24
C LEU A 15 -12.05 -0.82 -6.57
N SER A 16 -10.97 -0.53 -5.84
CA SER A 16 -10.11 0.60 -6.18
C SER A 16 -9.43 0.39 -7.53
N GLU A 17 -9.35 1.47 -8.31
CA GLU A 17 -8.56 1.54 -9.54
C GLU A 17 -7.06 1.61 -9.26
N TYR A 18 -6.67 1.99 -8.03
CA TYR A 18 -5.29 2.19 -7.63
C TYR A 18 -4.48 0.90 -7.69
N ASN A 19 -3.37 0.96 -8.43
CA ASN A 19 -2.37 -0.09 -8.51
C ASN A 19 -1.04 0.37 -7.87
N PRO A 20 -0.62 -0.22 -6.74
CA PRO A 20 0.66 0.10 -6.11
C PRO A 20 1.87 -0.08 -7.03
N LEU A 21 1.82 -1.06 -7.95
CA LEU A 21 2.93 -1.29 -8.88
C LEU A 21 3.14 -0.12 -9.85
N ASP A 22 2.08 0.62 -10.16
CA ASP A 22 2.19 1.82 -10.98
C ASP A 22 2.83 2.98 -10.18
N LEU A 23 2.47 3.13 -8.90
CA LEU A 23 3.05 4.14 -8.01
C LEU A 23 4.54 3.89 -7.70
N PHE A 24 4.95 2.63 -7.52
CA PHE A 24 6.34 2.24 -7.26
C PHE A 24 7.16 1.96 -8.55
N SER A 25 6.62 2.30 -9.72
CA SER A 25 7.21 1.92 -11.02
C SER A 25 8.43 2.74 -11.47
N LYS A 26 8.68 3.88 -10.83
CA LYS A 26 9.63 4.93 -11.29
C LYS A 26 9.31 5.53 -12.68
N SER A 27 8.14 5.22 -13.23
CA SER A 27 7.67 5.79 -14.49
C SER A 27 6.72 6.94 -14.19
N GLU A 28 7.07 8.15 -14.64
CA GLU A 28 6.26 9.36 -14.43
C GLU A 28 4.81 9.16 -14.88
N ASP A 29 4.58 8.55 -16.06
CA ASP A 29 3.25 8.28 -16.58
C ASP A 29 2.44 7.32 -15.69
N LYS A 30 3.07 6.26 -15.20
CA LYS A 30 2.42 5.28 -14.31
C LYS A 30 2.16 5.85 -12.92
N ILE A 31 3.11 6.63 -12.39
CA ILE A 31 2.91 7.35 -11.13
C ILE A 31 1.73 8.31 -11.28
N HIS A 32 1.69 9.08 -12.38
CA HIS A 32 0.57 9.98 -12.64
C HIS A 32 -0.76 9.23 -12.74
N LYS A 33 -0.79 8.09 -13.44
CA LYS A 33 -1.96 7.22 -13.46
C LYS A 33 -2.37 6.80 -12.04
N ALA A 34 -1.45 6.28 -11.24
CA ALA A 34 -1.75 5.84 -9.87
C ALA A 34 -2.30 6.97 -8.98
N ILE A 35 -1.79 8.19 -9.12
CA ILE A 35 -2.31 9.37 -8.41
C ILE A 35 -3.74 9.73 -8.87
N ASN A 36 -4.03 9.62 -10.18
CA ASN A 36 -5.40 9.80 -10.68
C ASN A 36 -6.33 8.70 -10.15
N ASP A 37 -5.90 7.44 -10.16
CA ASP A 37 -6.69 6.31 -9.66
C ASP A 37 -7.00 6.43 -8.16
N LEU A 38 -6.03 6.93 -7.37
CA LEU A 38 -6.20 7.30 -5.95
C LEU A 38 -7.18 8.45 -5.77
N PHE A 39 -7.25 9.40 -6.70
CA PHE A 39 -8.26 10.44 -6.68
C PHE A 39 -9.65 9.89 -7.06
N THR A 40 -9.74 8.97 -8.03
CA THR A 40 -11.02 8.37 -8.43
C THR A 40 -11.59 7.50 -7.32
N THR A 41 -10.77 6.65 -6.70
CA THR A 41 -11.18 5.67 -5.68
C THR A 41 -10.32 5.82 -4.40
N PRO A 42 -10.49 6.90 -3.62
CA PRO A 42 -9.59 7.24 -2.51
C PRO A 42 -9.54 6.20 -1.40
N GLN A 43 -10.68 5.58 -1.07
CA GLN A 43 -10.81 4.65 0.06
C GLN A 43 -10.08 5.20 1.30
N ASN A 44 -9.22 4.43 1.94
CA ASN A 44 -8.38 4.88 3.05
C ASN A 44 -6.95 5.27 2.61
N ASN A 45 -6.67 5.29 1.31
CA ASN A 45 -5.32 5.46 0.74
C ASN A 45 -5.00 6.91 0.34
N PHE A 46 -6.01 7.76 0.10
CA PHE A 46 -5.78 9.14 -0.32
C PHE A 46 -6.64 10.15 0.44
N ARG A 47 -5.98 11.18 0.97
CA ARG A 47 -6.61 12.28 1.71
C ARG A 47 -5.91 13.58 1.36
N VAL A 48 -6.66 14.67 1.29
CA VAL A 48 -6.10 16.01 1.08
C VAL A 48 -6.59 16.94 2.17
N PHE A 49 -5.66 17.68 2.76
CA PHE A 49 -5.93 18.65 3.81
C PHE A 49 -5.51 20.04 3.33
N LEU A 50 -6.32 21.04 3.67
CA LEU A 50 -5.99 22.45 3.51
C LEU A 50 -5.96 23.11 4.89
N ASN A 51 -4.79 23.61 5.30
CA ASN A 51 -4.59 24.21 6.62
C ASN A 51 -5.03 23.32 7.79
N GLY A 52 -4.79 22.01 7.68
CA GLY A 52 -5.16 21.01 8.71
C GLY A 52 -6.62 20.53 8.63
N SER A 53 -7.45 21.12 7.78
CA SER A 53 -8.84 20.68 7.56
C SER A 53 -8.94 19.75 6.37
N LEU A 54 -9.64 18.62 6.53
CA LEU A 54 -9.87 17.66 5.45
C LEU A 54 -10.74 18.29 4.36
N ILE A 55 -10.26 18.29 3.12
CA ILE A 55 -11.00 18.79 1.95
C ILE A 55 -11.33 17.68 0.94
N PHE A 56 -10.71 16.50 1.06
CA PHE A 56 -10.96 15.35 0.19
C PHE A 56 -10.56 14.03 0.87
N GLY A 57 -11.32 12.95 0.64
CA GLY A 57 -11.15 11.64 1.27
C GLY A 57 -12.01 11.45 2.53
N GLY A 58 -11.69 10.43 3.34
CA GLY A 58 -12.54 10.00 4.47
C GLY A 58 -11.83 9.97 5.82
N LEU A 59 -12.54 10.31 6.90
CA LEU A 59 -12.08 10.14 8.28
C LEU A 59 -12.41 8.73 8.78
N GLY A 60 -11.39 7.93 9.11
CA GLY A 60 -11.55 6.72 9.93
C GLY A 60 -12.29 5.51 9.32
N GLY A 61 -12.78 5.55 8.08
CA GLY A 61 -13.55 4.42 7.50
C GLY A 61 -13.46 4.25 5.98
N GLY A 62 -12.49 4.91 5.34
CA GLY A 62 -12.42 5.01 3.88
C GLY A 62 -13.40 6.04 3.31
N ALA A 63 -13.14 6.49 2.08
CA ALA A 63 -14.05 7.33 1.31
C ALA A 63 -14.62 6.57 0.12
N ASP A 64 -15.87 6.89 -0.23
CA ASP A 64 -16.48 6.50 -1.49
C ASP A 64 -15.72 7.09 -2.68
N SER A 65 -16.00 6.56 -3.86
CA SER A 65 -15.42 7.07 -5.09
C SER A 65 -15.87 8.47 -5.41
N THR A 66 -15.01 9.18 -6.12
CA THR A 66 -15.21 10.57 -6.49
C THR A 66 -16.33 10.68 -7.51
N ASN A 67 -17.39 11.38 -7.11
CA ASN A 67 -18.48 11.74 -7.98
C ASN A 67 -18.38 13.22 -8.39
N VAL A 68 -19.32 13.68 -9.23
CA VAL A 68 -19.33 15.07 -9.71
C VAL A 68 -19.35 16.08 -8.56
N VAL A 69 -20.16 15.84 -7.52
CA VAL A 69 -20.31 16.76 -6.40
C VAL A 69 -19.02 16.86 -5.59
N THR A 70 -18.38 15.73 -5.28
CA THR A 70 -17.12 15.75 -4.51
C THR A 70 -15.95 16.30 -5.33
N SER A 71 -15.92 16.04 -6.64
CA SER A 71 -14.94 16.60 -7.56
C SER A 71 -15.07 18.13 -7.68
N GLU A 72 -16.29 18.66 -7.84
CA GLU A 72 -16.55 20.10 -7.90
C GLU A 72 -16.20 20.80 -6.58
N ALA A 73 -16.57 20.20 -5.44
CA ALA A 73 -16.21 20.72 -4.13
C ALA A 73 -14.69 20.78 -3.92
N PHE A 74 -13.96 19.76 -4.39
CA PHE A 74 -12.50 19.73 -4.32
C PHE A 74 -11.85 20.78 -5.23
N GLU A 75 -12.31 20.89 -6.48
CA GLU A 75 -11.86 21.91 -7.45
C GLU A 75 -12.01 23.33 -6.89
N ASP A 76 -13.10 23.57 -6.16
CA ASP A 76 -13.38 24.84 -5.50
C ASP A 76 -12.52 25.07 -4.26
N ALA A 77 -12.27 24.03 -3.46
CA ALA A 77 -11.38 24.09 -2.31
C ALA A 77 -9.94 24.44 -2.70
N LEU A 78 -9.51 24.12 -3.92
CA LEU A 78 -8.17 24.43 -4.44
C LEU A 78 -8.00 25.89 -4.92
N LYS A 79 -9.08 26.67 -5.07
CA LYS A 79 -9.05 28.07 -5.53
C LYS A 79 -8.01 28.96 -4.81
N PRO A 80 -7.81 28.87 -3.48
CA PRO A 80 -6.87 29.74 -2.77
C PRO A 80 -5.40 29.40 -3.03
N VAL A 81 -5.10 28.18 -3.49
CA VAL A 81 -3.73 27.63 -3.55
C VAL A 81 -3.23 27.39 -4.96
N ILE A 82 -4.11 27.06 -5.92
CA ILE A 82 -3.74 26.79 -7.31
C ILE A 82 -4.31 27.87 -8.23
N ARG A 83 -3.40 28.65 -8.81
CA ARG A 83 -3.73 29.68 -9.81
C ARG A 83 -3.94 29.05 -11.18
N ALA A 84 -5.16 28.61 -11.44
CA ALA A 84 -5.59 28.09 -12.74
C ALA A 84 -7.08 28.38 -12.97
N ASP A 85 -7.49 28.34 -14.24
CA ASP A 85 -8.88 28.49 -14.64
C ASP A 85 -9.76 27.39 -14.04
N SER A 86 -11.08 27.63 -14.00
CA SER A 86 -12.02 26.66 -13.47
C SER A 86 -12.02 25.36 -14.27
N GLY A 87 -11.93 24.23 -13.57
CA GLY A 87 -11.82 22.91 -14.16
C GLY A 87 -10.38 22.45 -14.42
N LEU A 88 -9.38 23.30 -14.15
CA LEU A 88 -7.96 22.96 -14.32
C LEU A 88 -7.20 22.78 -13.00
N ARG A 89 -7.77 23.19 -11.85
CA ARG A 89 -7.02 23.18 -10.59
C ARG A 89 -6.76 21.76 -10.10
N THR A 90 -7.74 20.87 -10.19
CA THR A 90 -7.62 19.45 -9.82
C THR A 90 -6.59 18.75 -10.68
N LYS A 91 -6.63 18.95 -12.00
CA LYS A 91 -5.62 18.40 -12.92
C LYS A 91 -4.21 18.86 -12.55
N ASN A 92 -4.05 20.16 -12.30
CA ASN A 92 -2.76 20.73 -11.92
C ASN A 92 -2.29 20.23 -10.54
N PHE A 93 -3.22 20.04 -9.59
CA PHE A 93 -2.93 19.46 -8.29
C PHE A 93 -2.41 18.03 -8.42
N LEU A 94 -3.12 17.17 -9.14
CA LEU A 94 -2.73 15.76 -9.33
C LEU A 94 -1.40 15.65 -10.06
N GLN A 95 -1.15 16.49 -11.06
CA GLN A 95 0.15 16.59 -11.72
C GLN A 95 1.25 17.01 -10.72
N LEU A 96 1.01 18.05 -9.91
CA LEU A 96 1.97 18.51 -8.90
C LEU A 96 2.34 17.41 -7.90
N VAL A 97 1.34 16.67 -7.39
CA VAL A 97 1.57 15.53 -6.50
C VAL A 97 2.40 14.45 -7.20
N SER A 98 2.05 14.10 -8.44
CA SER A 98 2.76 13.09 -9.24
C SER A 98 4.23 13.44 -9.45
N GLU A 99 4.51 14.68 -9.85
CA GLU A 99 5.87 15.18 -10.03
C GLU A 99 6.65 15.21 -8.73
N THR A 100 6.01 15.62 -7.63
CA THR A 100 6.65 15.69 -6.30
C THR A 100 7.07 14.30 -5.83
N VAL A 101 6.16 13.33 -5.91
CA VAL A 101 6.42 11.94 -5.56
C VAL A 101 7.56 11.39 -6.39
N CYS A 102 7.51 11.56 -7.73
CA CYS A 102 8.54 11.06 -8.63
C CYS A 102 9.92 11.70 -8.36
N LYS A 103 9.99 13.03 -8.23
CA LYS A 103 11.25 13.76 -8.05
C LYS A 103 11.87 13.55 -6.67
N SER A 104 11.07 13.26 -5.65
CA SER A 104 11.57 13.04 -4.28
C SER A 104 12.39 11.76 -4.13
N GLY A 105 12.11 10.73 -4.94
CA GLY A 105 12.72 9.40 -4.80
C GLY A 105 12.36 8.68 -3.49
N ILE A 106 11.40 9.19 -2.70
CA ILE A 106 11.07 8.60 -1.39
C ILE A 106 10.50 7.18 -1.51
N LEU A 107 9.71 6.94 -2.57
CA LEU A 107 9.11 5.64 -2.84
C LEU A 107 10.15 4.58 -3.18
N ASP A 108 11.30 4.98 -3.76
CA ASP A 108 12.38 4.04 -4.05
C ASP A 108 12.98 3.51 -2.75
N GLN A 109 13.26 4.41 -1.80
CA GLN A 109 13.80 4.03 -0.49
C GLN A 109 12.80 3.19 0.28
N LEU A 110 11.52 3.57 0.27
CA LEU A 110 10.47 2.81 0.93
C LEU A 110 10.32 1.41 0.35
N LEU A 111 10.40 1.28 -0.98
CA LEU A 111 10.33 -0.02 -1.66
C LEU A 111 11.48 -0.94 -1.28
N GLU A 112 12.70 -0.42 -1.13
CA GLU A 112 13.83 -1.23 -0.67
C GLU A 112 13.63 -1.76 0.76
N VAL A 113 12.96 -1.00 1.63
CA VAL A 113 12.60 -1.49 2.97
C VAL A 113 11.48 -2.55 2.89
N GLN A 114 10.49 -2.38 2.02
CA GLN A 114 9.44 -3.40 1.82
C GLN A 114 10.00 -4.73 1.28
N LYS A 115 11.09 -4.68 0.51
CA LYS A 115 11.80 -5.86 -0.02
C LYS A 115 12.66 -6.59 1.01
N LEU A 116 12.77 -6.10 2.24
CA LEU A 116 13.40 -6.86 3.34
C LEU A 116 12.65 -8.17 3.62
N ASP A 117 11.33 -8.20 3.34
CA ASP A 117 10.56 -9.43 3.29
C ASP A 117 10.90 -10.24 2.01
N ASN A 118 11.88 -11.12 2.15
CA ASN A 118 12.37 -11.99 1.08
C ASN A 118 11.64 -13.34 1.00
N PHE A 119 10.90 -13.70 2.05
CA PHE A 119 10.33 -15.04 2.21
C PHE A 119 8.80 -15.05 2.16
N ASP A 120 8.17 -13.88 2.08
CA ASP A 120 6.74 -13.68 2.30
C ASP A 120 6.31 -14.18 3.69
N ILE A 121 5.05 -13.94 4.06
CA ILE A 121 4.50 -14.49 5.30
C ILE A 121 4.55 -16.01 5.32
N GLU A 122 4.38 -16.65 4.16
CA GLU A 122 4.41 -18.11 4.01
C GLU A 122 5.77 -18.72 4.39
N GLY A 123 6.88 -17.99 4.20
CA GLY A 123 8.20 -18.43 4.66
C GLY A 123 8.56 -17.92 6.05
N ALA A 124 8.26 -16.65 6.36
CA ALA A 124 8.60 -16.04 7.64
C ALA A 124 7.94 -16.74 8.85
N ILE A 125 6.77 -17.34 8.66
CA ILE A 125 6.06 -18.08 9.72
C ILE A 125 6.84 -19.30 10.23
N HIS A 126 7.66 -19.94 9.40
CA HIS A 126 8.51 -21.07 9.81
C HIS A 126 9.59 -20.62 10.79
N ALA A 127 10.31 -19.55 10.44
CA ALA A 127 11.32 -18.95 11.30
C ALA A 127 10.71 -18.41 12.60
N TYR A 128 9.50 -17.87 12.56
CA TYR A 128 8.76 -17.45 13.76
C TYR A 128 8.50 -18.60 14.72
N ASN A 129 8.01 -19.75 14.23
CA ASN A 129 7.74 -20.92 15.07
C ASN A 129 9.01 -21.46 15.73
N ASP A 130 10.15 -21.43 15.01
CA ASP A 130 11.45 -21.81 15.57
C ASP A 130 11.88 -20.87 16.71
N ILE A 131 11.69 -19.55 16.55
CA ILE A 131 12.03 -18.54 17.57
C ILE A 131 11.24 -18.76 18.85
N ILE A 132 9.93 -19.04 18.75
CA ILE A 132 9.08 -19.27 19.91
C ILE A 132 9.18 -20.71 20.47
N SER A 133 10.00 -21.56 19.83
CA SER A 133 10.21 -22.97 20.22
C SER A 133 8.92 -23.79 20.23
N GLU A 134 7.99 -23.50 19.32
CA GLU A 134 6.74 -24.25 19.15
C GLU A 134 6.80 -25.16 17.92
N SER A 135 5.98 -26.22 17.90
CA SER A 135 5.80 -27.05 16.71
C SER A 135 5.20 -26.22 15.59
N CYS A 136 5.81 -26.20 14.41
CA CYS A 136 5.34 -25.43 13.28
C CYS A 136 4.00 -25.96 12.72
N PRO A 137 2.85 -25.27 12.92
CA PRO A 137 1.56 -25.76 12.43
C PRO A 137 1.48 -25.73 10.90
N ALA A 138 2.15 -24.77 10.26
CA ALA A 138 2.23 -24.66 8.81
C ALA A 138 2.87 -25.90 8.15
N CYS A 139 3.71 -26.65 8.88
CA CYS A 139 4.23 -27.92 8.39
C CYS A 139 3.26 -29.10 8.57
N GLY A 140 2.28 -29.00 9.47
CA GLY A 140 1.30 -30.04 9.75
C GLY A 140 -0.02 -29.92 8.96
N GLU A 141 -0.37 -28.71 8.52
CA GLU A 141 -1.59 -28.44 7.74
C GLU A 141 -1.44 -28.74 6.23
N LEU A 142 -0.20 -28.84 5.75
CA LEU A 142 0.12 -29.20 4.36
C LEU A 142 0.28 -30.72 4.29
N GLY A 143 -0.60 -31.40 3.53
CA GLY A 143 -0.57 -32.86 3.37
C GLY A 143 0.79 -33.38 2.84
N GLU A 144 1.07 -34.67 3.08
CA GLU A 144 2.36 -35.34 2.80
C GLU A 144 2.87 -35.22 1.34
N GLU A 145 2.02 -34.85 0.37
CA GLU A 145 2.38 -34.71 -1.05
C GLU A 145 2.78 -33.28 -1.46
N GLU A 146 2.43 -32.25 -0.67
CA GLU A 146 2.74 -30.83 -0.93
C GLU A 146 3.55 -30.21 0.21
N VAL A 147 4.40 -31.01 0.88
CA VAL A 147 5.52 -30.43 1.60
C VAL A 147 6.31 -29.64 0.56
N SER A 148 6.10 -28.33 0.49
CA SER A 148 6.92 -27.48 -0.33
C SER A 148 8.33 -27.65 0.23
N HIS A 149 9.15 -28.46 -0.44
CA HIS A 149 10.57 -28.61 -0.17
C HIS A 149 11.28 -27.24 -0.12
N LYS A 150 10.60 -26.18 -0.59
CA LYS A 150 10.99 -24.78 -0.56
C LYS A 150 11.25 -24.24 0.84
N TYR A 151 10.46 -24.62 1.86
CA TYR A 151 10.55 -24.01 3.20
C TYR A 151 10.99 -24.95 4.33
N THR A 152 11.03 -26.27 4.11
CA THR A 152 11.55 -27.22 5.11
C THR A 152 12.99 -26.93 5.52
N SER A 153 13.79 -26.38 4.58
CA SER A 153 15.16 -25.95 4.82
C SER A 153 15.26 -24.79 5.82
N LEU A 154 14.19 -24.00 6.02
CA LEU A 154 14.16 -22.89 6.97
C LEU A 154 14.31 -23.38 8.42
N HIS A 155 13.80 -24.57 8.74
CA HIS A 155 13.96 -25.15 10.09
C HIS A 155 15.38 -25.66 10.38
N SER A 156 16.27 -25.65 9.36
CA SER A 156 17.66 -26.07 9.51
C SER A 156 18.64 -24.89 9.60
N ILE A 157 18.16 -23.65 9.51
CA ILE A 157 19.02 -22.47 9.57
C ILE A 157 19.42 -22.13 11.01
N PRO A 158 20.54 -21.42 11.22
CA PRO A 158 20.92 -20.92 12.54
C PRO A 158 19.86 -19.98 13.14
N MET A 159 19.70 -20.02 14.47
CA MET A 159 18.74 -19.16 15.19
C MET A 159 18.89 -17.67 14.87
N ASP A 160 20.13 -17.18 14.71
CA ASP A 160 20.40 -15.78 14.34
C ASP A 160 19.84 -15.42 12.95
N GLU A 161 19.80 -16.38 12.02
CA GLU A 161 19.18 -16.21 10.70
C GLU A 161 17.65 -16.20 10.80
N SER A 162 17.05 -17.09 11.60
CA SER A 162 15.60 -17.06 11.88
C SER A 162 15.17 -15.73 12.49
N LEU A 163 15.90 -15.25 13.50
CA LEU A 163 15.68 -13.94 14.12
C LEU A 163 15.77 -12.81 13.10
N LYS A 164 16.77 -12.87 12.20
CA LYS A 164 16.92 -11.87 11.14
C LYS A 164 15.73 -11.88 10.17
N ILE A 165 15.27 -13.06 9.73
CA ILE A 165 14.13 -13.20 8.82
C ILE A 165 12.88 -12.54 9.43
N VAL A 166 12.55 -12.86 10.69
CA VAL A 166 11.37 -12.31 11.34
C VAL A 166 11.52 -10.81 11.60
N LYS A 167 12.70 -10.34 12.02
CA LYS A 167 12.96 -8.91 12.19
C LYS A 167 12.76 -8.14 10.88
N ASP A 168 13.34 -8.64 9.80
CA ASP A 168 13.27 -8.01 8.48
C ASP A 168 11.83 -8.03 7.93
N TYR A 169 11.08 -9.10 8.16
CA TYR A 169 9.65 -9.18 7.85
C TYR A 169 8.84 -8.10 8.59
N LEU A 170 9.06 -7.90 9.89
CA LEU A 170 8.36 -6.88 10.69
C LEU A 170 8.71 -5.45 10.25
N VAL A 171 9.96 -5.21 9.87
CA VAL A 171 10.38 -3.93 9.29
C VAL A 171 9.71 -3.69 7.94
N ALA A 172 9.65 -4.71 7.08
CA ALA A 172 8.94 -4.62 5.80
C ALA A 172 7.43 -4.41 5.98
N ALA A 173 6.80 -5.08 6.95
CA ALA A 173 5.40 -4.87 7.31
C ALA A 173 5.13 -3.41 7.73
N THR A 174 6.02 -2.83 8.53
CA THR A 174 5.95 -1.40 8.89
C THR A 174 6.01 -0.50 7.66
N ALA A 175 6.88 -0.80 6.70
CA ALA A 175 7.01 -0.04 5.45
C ALA A 175 5.84 -0.23 4.47
N ARG A 176 5.05 -1.31 4.60
CA ARG A 176 3.84 -1.55 3.79
C ARG A 176 2.62 -0.80 4.32
N ASP A 177 2.58 -0.53 5.62
CA ASP A 177 1.42 0.09 6.29
C ASP A 177 1.62 1.58 6.65
N CYS A 178 2.80 2.15 6.38
CA CYS A 178 3.06 3.56 6.61
C CYS A 178 2.33 4.47 5.60
N SER A 179 2.14 5.74 5.96
CA SER A 179 1.66 6.80 5.07
C SER A 179 2.78 7.82 4.79
N LEU A 180 2.72 8.48 3.63
CA LEU A 180 3.57 9.60 3.24
C LEU A 180 2.79 10.92 3.32
#